data_AF-A0A7Y8G3H5-F1
#
_entry.id   AF-A0A7Y8G3H5-F1
#
_cell.length_a   1.000
_cell.length_b   1.000
_cell.length_c   1.000
_cell.angle_alpha   90.00
_cell.angle_beta   90.00
_cell.angle_gamma   90.00
#
_symmetry.space_group_name_H-M   'P 1'
#
loop_
_entity.id
_entity.type
_entity.pdbx_description
1 polymer ?
#
loop_
_entity_poly.entity_id
_entity_poly.type
_entity_poly.pdbx_seq_one_letter_code
_entity_poly.pdbx_strand_id
1 'polypeptide(L)'
;MLEGTDWTTVLVALATGGTAALGPVLLWIKQAQGERKSVRAALFAEVSALIELVERRHYLNDMKRYEAFLLPLTRRELDELNPDDFKYPITVGEHYNRVYQANVSRLGILSAVEARQIVRFYQLADSVRADVSPGGPLYSGTTNRQSYTEAIGILEDAIEIGTALTRPWSHRMKWVKGMLKK
;
A
#
# COMPACT_ATOMS: atom_id res chain seq x y z
N MET A 1 16.54 -60.16 39.62
CA MET A 1 15.54 -59.52 38.74
C MET A 1 15.64 -58.02 38.90
N LEU A 2 16.41 -57.38 38.03
CA LEU A 2 16.30 -55.96 37.68
C LEU A 2 16.73 -55.93 36.21
N GLU A 3 15.74 -55.86 35.32
CA GLU A 3 15.96 -55.71 33.88
C GLU A 3 16.72 -54.40 33.65
N GLY A 4 17.88 -54.50 33.01
CA GLY A 4 18.64 -53.32 32.60
C GLY A 4 17.88 -52.60 31.51
N THR A 5 17.55 -51.33 31.75
CA THR A 5 16.90 -50.46 30.76
C THR A 5 17.64 -50.53 29.43
N ASP A 6 16.93 -50.95 28.38
CA ASP A 6 17.51 -51.00 27.05
C ASP A 6 17.60 -49.59 26.46
N TRP A 7 18.76 -48.96 26.71
CA TRP A 7 19.08 -47.61 26.28
C TRP A 7 18.95 -47.39 24.77
N THR A 8 19.04 -48.46 23.96
CA THR A 8 18.82 -48.37 22.52
C THR A 8 17.35 -48.08 22.19
N THR A 9 16.41 -48.71 22.91
CA THR A 9 14.97 -48.45 22.77
C THR A 9 14.62 -47.02 23.18
N VAL A 10 15.24 -46.51 24.25
CA VAL A 10 15.05 -45.13 24.72
C VAL A 10 15.60 -44.12 23.72
N LEU A 11 16.79 -44.37 23.14
CA LEU A 11 17.38 -43.51 22.11
C LEU A 11 16.57 -43.48 20.82
N VAL A 12 16.11 -44.65 20.35
CA VAL A 12 15.25 -44.73 19.17
C VAL A 12 13.95 -43.98 19.41
N ALA A 13 13.28 -44.18 20.55
CA ALA A 13 12.05 -43.49 20.90
C ALA A 13 12.21 -41.96 21.00
N LEU A 14 13.34 -41.48 21.55
CA LEU A 14 13.67 -40.04 21.58
C LEU A 14 13.96 -39.50 20.18
N ALA A 15 14.63 -40.27 19.32
CA ALA A 15 14.94 -39.87 17.96
C ALA A 15 13.68 -39.84 17.08
N THR A 16 12.81 -40.85 17.12
CA THR A 16 11.54 -40.85 16.38
C THR A 16 10.54 -39.84 16.95
N GLY A 17 10.42 -39.74 18.28
CA GLY A 17 9.57 -38.75 18.94
C GLY A 17 10.01 -37.31 18.66
N GLY A 18 11.32 -37.05 18.70
CA GLY A 18 11.91 -35.75 18.35
C GLY A 18 11.70 -35.40 16.87
N THR A 19 11.89 -36.36 15.97
CA THR A 19 11.68 -36.13 14.52
C THR A 19 10.19 -35.91 14.20
N ALA A 20 9.29 -36.64 14.84
CA ALA A 20 7.84 -36.50 14.67
C ALA A 20 7.30 -35.15 15.14
N ALA A 21 7.92 -34.53 16.15
CA ALA A 21 7.54 -33.21 16.64
C ALA A 21 8.24 -32.06 15.88
N LEU A 22 9.52 -32.20 15.54
CA LEU A 22 10.30 -31.12 14.91
C LEU A 22 10.01 -30.95 13.41
N GLY A 23 9.73 -32.03 12.69
CA GLY A 23 9.42 -31.99 11.26
C GLY A 23 8.24 -31.06 10.93
N PRO A 24 7.06 -31.25 11.54
CA PRO A 24 5.90 -30.40 11.31
C PRO A 24 6.13 -28.93 11.66
N VAL A 25 6.85 -28.65 12.77
CA VAL A 25 7.16 -27.28 13.20
C VAL A 25 8.06 -26.58 12.18
N LEU A 26 9.11 -27.25 11.69
CA LEU A 26 10.01 -26.68 10.69
C LEU A 26 9.31 -26.44 9.35
N LEU A 27 8.46 -27.38 8.92
CA LEU A 27 7.64 -27.22 7.71
C LEU A 27 6.67 -26.04 7.85
N TRP A 28 6.00 -25.92 8.99
CA TRP A 28 5.09 -24.81 9.27
C TRP A 28 5.81 -23.45 9.24
N ILE A 29 7.00 -23.34 9.85
CA ILE A 29 7.80 -22.11 9.81
C ILE A 29 8.20 -21.77 8.37
N LYS A 30 8.67 -22.74 7.58
CA LYS A 30 9.03 -22.52 6.17
C LYS A 30 7.82 -22.10 5.33
N GLN A 31 6.67 -22.73 5.56
CA GLN A 31 5.44 -22.40 4.87
C GLN A 31 4.98 -20.97 5.21
N ALA A 32 4.99 -20.59 6.48
CA ALA A 32 4.65 -19.24 6.93
C ALA A 32 5.59 -18.18 6.32
N GLN A 33 6.88 -18.47 6.20
CA GLN A 33 7.84 -17.59 5.53
C GLN A 33 7.59 -17.46 4.03
N GLY A 34 7.30 -18.57 3.35
CA GLY A 34 6.96 -18.58 1.93
C GLY A 34 5.69 -17.79 1.65
N GLU A 35 4.67 -17.99 2.49
CA GLU A 35 3.41 -17.27 2.42
C GLU A 35 3.61 -15.76 2.58
N ARG A 36 4.35 -15.35 3.61
CA ARG A 36 4.71 -13.94 3.85
C ARG A 36 5.38 -13.31 2.63
N LYS A 37 6.35 -14.01 2.03
CA LYS A 37 7.09 -13.52 0.86
C LYS A 37 6.17 -13.35 -0.34
N SER A 38 5.28 -14.31 -0.58
CA SER A 38 4.33 -14.28 -1.69
C SER A 38 3.32 -13.13 -1.55
N VAL A 39 2.65 -13.02 -0.39
CA VAL A 39 1.67 -11.94 -0.12
C VAL A 39 2.31 -10.57 -0.26
N ARG A 40 3.48 -10.38 0.35
CA ARG A 40 4.24 -9.13 0.29
C ARG A 40 4.61 -8.77 -1.15
N ALA A 41 5.10 -9.72 -1.93
CA ALA A 41 5.50 -9.49 -3.32
C ALA A 41 4.30 -9.09 -4.17
N ALA A 42 3.16 -9.77 -4.02
CA ALA A 42 1.94 -9.47 -4.76
C ALA A 42 1.42 -8.05 -4.44
N LEU A 43 1.31 -7.68 -3.16
CA LEU A 43 0.85 -6.36 -2.74
C LEU A 43 1.78 -5.25 -3.23
N PHE A 44 3.10 -5.44 -3.11
CA PHE A 44 4.05 -4.43 -3.58
C PHE A 44 4.05 -4.30 -5.10
N ALA A 45 3.83 -5.39 -5.84
CA ALA A 45 3.68 -5.33 -7.29
C ALA A 45 2.47 -4.48 -7.69
N GLU A 46 1.32 -4.65 -7.03
CA GLU A 46 0.12 -3.83 -7.31
C GLU A 46 0.36 -2.35 -6.95
N VAL A 47 0.90 -2.06 -5.77
CA VAL A 47 1.27 -0.69 -5.36
C VAL A 47 2.22 -0.04 -6.37
N SER A 48 3.24 -0.77 -6.82
CA SER A 48 4.19 -0.28 -7.83
C SER A 48 3.51 0.01 -9.17
N ALA A 49 2.63 -0.87 -9.63
CA ALA A 49 1.90 -0.67 -10.88
C ALA A 49 0.95 0.54 -10.81
N LEU A 50 0.33 0.79 -9.66
CA LEU A 50 -0.51 1.97 -9.45
C LEU A 50 0.29 3.27 -9.48
N ILE A 51 1.46 3.31 -8.83
CA ILE A 51 2.34 4.48 -8.90
C ILE A 51 2.80 4.72 -10.34
N GLU A 52 3.26 3.68 -11.03
CA GLU A 52 3.71 3.79 -12.41
C GLU A 52 2.60 4.34 -13.33
N LEU A 53 1.35 3.93 -13.10
CA LEU A 53 0.21 4.45 -13.86
C LEU A 53 -0.02 5.94 -13.62
N VAL A 54 0.02 6.38 -12.36
CA VAL A 54 -0.13 7.79 -11.98
C VAL A 54 0.97 8.64 -12.60
N GLU A 55 2.22 8.16 -12.56
CA GLU A 55 3.37 8.85 -13.14
C GLU A 55 3.28 8.94 -14.67
N ARG A 56 3.03 7.82 -15.34
CA ARG A 56 2.94 7.76 -16.82
C ARG A 56 1.80 8.60 -17.38
N ARG A 57 0.70 8.73 -16.63
CA ARG A 57 -0.44 9.56 -17.03
C ARG A 57 -0.38 10.99 -16.52
N HIS A 58 0.68 11.36 -15.80
CA HIS A 58 0.94 12.71 -15.34
C HIS A 58 -0.16 13.32 -14.46
N TYR A 59 -0.95 12.50 -13.76
CA TYR A 59 -2.14 12.98 -13.04
C TYR A 59 -1.81 14.06 -12.00
N LEU A 60 -0.72 13.88 -11.25
CA LEU A 60 -0.27 14.85 -10.26
C LEU A 60 0.12 16.19 -10.89
N ASN A 61 0.82 16.15 -12.02
CA ASN A 61 1.27 17.36 -12.71
C ASN A 61 0.09 18.13 -13.30
N ASP A 62 -0.91 17.42 -13.82
CA ASP A 62 -2.11 18.05 -14.37
C ASP A 62 -2.96 18.70 -13.27
N MET A 63 -3.13 18.05 -12.12
CA MET A 63 -3.79 18.69 -10.96
C MET A 63 -3.04 19.96 -10.51
N LYS A 64 -1.70 19.92 -10.45
CA LYS A 64 -0.86 21.08 -10.12
C LYS A 64 -1.01 22.23 -11.12
N ARG A 65 -1.28 21.95 -12.41
CA ARG A 65 -1.53 22.99 -13.42
C ARG A 65 -2.83 23.73 -13.15
N TYR A 66 -3.90 23.02 -12.79
CA TYR A 66 -5.16 23.65 -12.39
C TYR A 66 -4.99 24.48 -11.12
N GLU A 67 -4.32 23.94 -10.10
CA GLU A 67 -4.03 24.69 -8.88
C GLU A 67 -3.22 25.97 -9.18
N ALA A 68 -2.18 25.87 -10.00
CA ALA A 68 -1.31 26.99 -10.37
C ALA A 68 -2.06 28.05 -11.18
N PHE A 69 -3.02 27.66 -12.02
CA PHE A 69 -3.88 28.58 -12.76
C PHE A 69 -4.81 29.36 -11.81
N LEU A 70 -5.39 28.69 -10.80
CA LEU A 70 -6.31 29.30 -9.85
C LEU A 70 -5.58 30.15 -8.79
N LEU A 71 -4.31 29.85 -8.50
CA LEU A 71 -3.53 30.50 -7.44
C LEU A 71 -3.43 32.04 -7.53
N PRO A 72 -3.12 32.67 -8.68
CA PRO A 72 -2.97 34.12 -8.77
C PRO A 72 -4.30 34.88 -8.82
N LEU A 73 -5.43 34.20 -8.99
CA LEU A 73 -6.72 34.83 -9.22
C LEU A 73 -7.32 35.40 -7.93
N THR A 74 -7.91 36.58 -8.04
CA THR A 74 -8.69 37.20 -6.99
C THR A 74 -10.07 36.56 -6.87
N ARG A 75 -10.78 36.82 -5.76
CA ARG A 75 -12.12 36.26 -5.56
C ARG A 75 -13.11 36.65 -6.66
N ARG A 76 -13.03 37.88 -7.16
CA ARG A 76 -13.90 38.38 -8.23
C ARG A 76 -13.67 37.62 -9.54
N GLU A 77 -12.41 37.43 -9.91
CA GLU A 77 -12.04 36.67 -11.12
C GLU A 77 -12.47 35.20 -11.01
N LEU A 78 -12.37 34.59 -9.82
CA LEU A 78 -12.84 33.23 -9.59
C LEU A 78 -14.37 33.07 -9.72
N ASP A 79 -15.14 34.10 -9.35
CA ASP A 79 -16.61 34.10 -9.46
C ASP A 79 -17.07 34.28 -10.93
N GLU A 80 -16.20 34.79 -11.82
CA GLU A 80 -16.47 34.91 -13.26
C GLU A 80 -16.16 33.63 -14.05
N LEU A 81 -15.40 32.70 -13.47
CA LEU A 81 -15.07 31.43 -14.10
C LEU A 81 -16.24 30.45 -14.07
N ASN A 82 -16.40 29.68 -15.16
CA ASN A 82 -17.33 28.56 -15.18
C ASN A 82 -16.66 27.32 -14.56
N PRO A 83 -17.19 26.75 -13.45
CA PRO A 83 -16.64 25.53 -12.85
C PRO A 83 -16.55 24.34 -13.81
N ASP A 84 -17.41 24.29 -14.83
CA ASP A 84 -17.40 23.23 -15.83
C ASP A 84 -16.09 23.17 -16.65
N ASP A 85 -15.39 24.29 -16.80
CA ASP A 85 -14.10 24.37 -17.50
C ASP A 85 -12.96 23.73 -16.67
N PHE A 86 -13.21 23.46 -15.39
CA PHE A 86 -12.28 22.89 -14.43
C PHE A 86 -12.66 21.46 -14.04
N LYS A 87 -13.40 20.75 -14.90
CA LYS A 87 -13.68 19.32 -14.72
C LYS A 87 -12.43 18.49 -14.96
N TYR A 88 -12.12 17.61 -14.02
CA TYR A 88 -10.99 16.70 -14.09
C TYR A 88 -11.40 15.25 -13.82
N PRO A 89 -12.19 14.63 -14.73
CA PRO A 89 -12.62 13.25 -14.57
C PRO A 89 -11.48 12.28 -14.92
N ILE A 90 -11.20 11.33 -14.03
CA ILE A 90 -10.29 10.21 -14.30
C ILE A 90 -11.08 8.91 -14.26
N THR A 91 -10.99 8.12 -15.34
CA THR A 91 -11.56 6.77 -15.35
C THR A 91 -10.63 5.82 -14.58
N VAL A 92 -11.03 5.49 -13.35
CA VAL A 92 -10.40 4.45 -12.53
C VAL A 92 -11.25 3.18 -12.59
N GLY A 93 -10.64 2.07 -13.00
CA GLY A 93 -11.34 0.78 -13.07
C GLY A 93 -11.89 0.36 -11.70
N GLU A 94 -13.07 -0.25 -11.68
CA GLU A 94 -13.76 -0.66 -10.44
C GLU A 94 -12.85 -1.48 -9.52
N HIS A 95 -12.03 -2.33 -10.12
CA HIS A 95 -11.14 -3.24 -9.43
C HIS A 95 -9.66 -2.90 -9.64
N TYR A 96 -9.28 -1.63 -9.45
CA TYR A 96 -7.88 -1.20 -9.53
C TYR A 96 -6.99 -1.82 -8.41
N ASN A 97 -7.59 -2.33 -7.34
CA ASN A 97 -6.93 -2.88 -6.15
C ASN A 97 -7.24 -4.38 -5.88
N ARG A 98 -7.41 -5.19 -6.94
CA ARG A 98 -7.80 -6.62 -6.84
C ARG A 98 -6.90 -7.44 -5.93
N VAL A 99 -5.58 -7.23 -6.03
CA VAL A 99 -4.60 -7.98 -5.25
C VAL A 99 -4.71 -7.61 -3.77
N TYR A 100 -4.89 -6.32 -3.46
CA TYR A 100 -5.18 -5.88 -2.10
C TYR A 100 -6.45 -6.52 -1.54
N GLN A 101 -7.57 -6.42 -2.25
CA GLN A 101 -8.85 -6.99 -1.83
C GLN A 101 -8.75 -8.49 -1.56
N ALA A 102 -8.05 -9.24 -2.42
CA ALA A 102 -7.83 -10.68 -2.25
C ALA A 102 -6.94 -11.04 -1.05
N ASN A 103 -6.19 -10.09 -0.48
CA ASN A 103 -5.22 -10.34 0.59
C ASN A 103 -5.46 -9.52 1.88
N VAL A 104 -6.56 -8.76 1.99
CA VAL A 104 -6.86 -7.95 3.20
C VAL A 104 -6.86 -8.80 4.48
N SER A 105 -7.47 -9.99 4.43
CA SER A 105 -7.52 -10.91 5.57
C SER A 105 -6.16 -11.48 5.98
N ARG A 106 -5.13 -11.34 5.11
CA ARG A 106 -3.78 -11.90 5.28
C ARG A 106 -2.73 -10.84 5.62
N LEU A 107 -3.13 -9.57 5.81
CA LEU A 107 -2.22 -8.48 6.16
C LEU A 107 -1.47 -8.74 7.47
N GLY A 108 -2.05 -9.53 8.39
CA GLY A 108 -1.41 -9.92 9.66
C GLY A 108 -0.11 -10.72 9.51
N ILE A 109 0.16 -11.29 8.33
CA ILE A 109 1.40 -12.02 8.02
C ILE A 109 2.57 -11.05 7.74
N LEU A 110 2.27 -9.80 7.41
CA LEU A 110 3.27 -8.75 7.18
C LEU A 110 3.78 -8.15 8.50
N SER A 111 4.85 -7.35 8.43
CA SER A 111 5.21 -6.54 9.60
C SER A 111 4.14 -5.47 9.87
N ALA A 112 3.96 -5.08 11.14
CA ALA A 112 2.97 -4.07 11.52
C ALA A 112 3.13 -2.74 10.76
N VAL A 113 4.37 -2.36 10.46
CA VAL A 113 4.68 -1.17 9.67
C VAL A 113 4.23 -1.34 8.21
N GLU A 114 4.54 -2.47 7.59
CA GLU A 114 4.13 -2.76 6.21
C GLU A 114 2.61 -2.80 6.07
N ALA A 115 1.92 -3.54 6.96
CA ALA A 115 0.47 -3.63 6.95
C ALA A 115 -0.19 -2.25 7.07
N ARG A 116 0.27 -1.42 8.04
CA ARG A 116 -0.23 -0.06 8.23
C ARG A 116 -0.05 0.81 6.98
N GLN A 117 1.14 0.78 6.37
CA GLN A 117 1.46 1.61 5.21
C GLN A 117 0.71 1.15 3.95
N ILE A 118 0.51 -0.16 3.77
CA ILE A 118 -0.33 -0.69 2.69
C ILE A 118 -1.76 -0.17 2.83
N VAL A 119 -2.36 -0.29 4.03
CA VAL A 119 -3.72 0.21 4.27
C VAL A 119 -3.78 1.72 4.02
N ARG A 120 -2.83 2.50 4.55
CA ARG A 120 -2.78 3.95 4.35
C ARG A 120 -2.68 4.32 2.88
N PHE A 121 -1.83 3.63 2.11
CA PHE A 121 -1.71 3.83 0.66
C PHE A 121 -3.05 3.67 -0.06
N TYR A 122 -3.77 2.56 0.16
CA TYR A 122 -5.05 2.34 -0.53
C TYR A 122 -6.14 3.31 -0.07
N GLN A 123 -6.18 3.70 1.20
CA GLN A 123 -7.13 4.70 1.69
C GLN A 123 -6.91 6.08 1.06
N LEU A 124 -5.65 6.51 0.92
CA LEU A 124 -5.33 7.75 0.22
C LEU A 124 -5.68 7.65 -1.28
N ALA A 125 -5.37 6.53 -1.91
CA ALA A 125 -5.74 6.29 -3.31
C ALA A 125 -7.27 6.29 -3.53
N ASP A 126 -8.04 5.69 -2.61
CA ASP A 126 -9.51 5.72 -2.63
C ASP A 126 -10.06 7.15 -2.46
N SER A 127 -9.43 7.96 -1.58
CA SER A 127 -9.81 9.36 -1.42
C SER A 127 -9.61 10.17 -2.71
N VAL A 128 -8.42 10.06 -3.34
CA VAL A 128 -8.17 10.74 -4.62
C VAL A 128 -9.12 10.23 -5.70
N ARG A 129 -9.38 8.91 -5.73
CA ARG A 129 -10.34 8.31 -6.66
C ARG A 129 -11.72 8.94 -6.47
N ALA A 130 -12.19 9.13 -5.23
CA ALA A 130 -13.48 9.72 -4.95
C ALA A 130 -13.57 11.15 -5.50
N ASP A 131 -12.50 11.93 -5.39
CA ASP A 131 -12.46 13.31 -5.89
C ASP A 131 -12.62 13.42 -7.41
N VAL A 132 -12.00 12.50 -8.15
CA VAL A 132 -11.93 12.49 -9.62
C VAL A 132 -12.98 11.59 -10.29
N SER A 133 -13.84 10.94 -9.50
CA SER A 133 -14.92 10.06 -9.95
C SER A 133 -16.30 10.74 -9.83
N PRO A 134 -17.36 10.21 -10.47
CA PRO A 134 -18.70 10.77 -10.38
C PRO A 134 -19.13 11.07 -8.94
N GLY A 135 -19.57 12.32 -8.69
CA GLY A 135 -19.94 12.82 -7.37
C GLY A 135 -18.81 13.53 -6.61
N GLY A 136 -17.56 13.43 -7.09
CA GLY A 136 -16.42 14.14 -6.53
C GLY A 136 -16.29 15.61 -6.98
N PRO A 137 -15.61 16.46 -6.18
CA PRO A 137 -15.41 17.87 -6.51
C PRO A 137 -14.61 18.09 -7.80
N LEU A 138 -13.56 17.31 -8.04
CA LEU A 138 -12.72 17.47 -9.23
C LEU A 138 -13.42 16.92 -10.47
N TYR A 139 -14.18 15.82 -10.35
CA TYR A 139 -14.99 15.29 -11.44
C TYR A 139 -16.05 16.28 -11.90
N SER A 140 -16.76 16.90 -10.95
CA SER A 140 -17.89 17.79 -11.24
C SER A 140 -17.43 19.18 -11.70
N GLY A 141 -16.16 19.52 -11.47
CA GLY A 141 -15.60 20.82 -11.75
C GLY A 141 -15.70 21.75 -10.55
N THR A 142 -14.60 22.43 -10.23
CA THR A 142 -14.52 23.34 -9.08
C THR A 142 -13.53 24.46 -9.35
N THR A 143 -13.90 25.69 -8.98
CA THR A 143 -12.98 26.85 -8.93
C THR A 143 -12.35 27.02 -7.56
N ASN A 144 -12.71 26.17 -6.59
CA ASN A 144 -12.10 26.17 -5.27
C ASN A 144 -10.69 25.57 -5.33
N ARG A 145 -9.68 26.43 -5.28
CA ARG A 145 -8.26 26.05 -5.21
C ARG A 145 -7.98 24.99 -4.13
N GLN A 146 -8.64 25.10 -2.98
CA GLN A 146 -8.40 24.20 -1.85
C GLN A 146 -8.69 22.73 -2.21
N SER A 147 -9.70 22.47 -3.05
CA SER A 147 -10.02 21.11 -3.51
C SER A 147 -8.86 20.49 -4.29
N TYR A 148 -8.17 21.29 -5.11
CA TYR A 148 -6.96 20.83 -5.81
C TYR A 148 -5.79 20.65 -4.86
N THR A 149 -5.53 21.60 -3.96
CA THR A 149 -4.45 21.52 -2.98
C THR A 149 -4.56 20.25 -2.12
N GLU A 150 -5.77 19.91 -1.66
CA GLU A 150 -6.02 18.71 -0.86
C GLU A 150 -5.81 17.43 -1.67
N ALA A 151 -6.40 17.33 -2.86
CA ALA A 151 -6.23 16.16 -3.72
C ALA A 151 -4.76 15.93 -4.12
N ILE A 152 -4.02 17.01 -4.41
CA ILE A 152 -2.58 16.98 -4.68
C ILE A 152 -1.82 16.43 -3.47
N GLY A 153 -2.06 16.97 -2.27
CA GLY A 153 -1.38 16.53 -1.05
C GLY A 153 -1.66 15.06 -0.72
N ILE A 154 -2.91 14.61 -0.87
CA ILE A 154 -3.30 13.21 -0.66
C ILE A 154 -2.60 12.29 -1.67
N LEU A 155 -2.53 12.71 -2.95
CA LEU A 155 -1.87 11.93 -3.99
C LEU A 155 -0.35 11.86 -3.78
N GLU A 156 0.29 12.97 -3.37
CA GLU A 156 1.70 13.02 -3.02
C GLU A 156 2.03 12.09 -1.86
N ASP A 157 1.23 12.12 -0.79
CA ASP A 157 1.37 11.21 0.35
C ASP A 157 1.25 9.74 -0.09
N ALA A 158 0.29 9.42 -0.97
CA ALA A 158 0.13 8.07 -1.51
C ALA A 158 1.36 7.63 -2.31
N ILE A 159 1.87 8.49 -3.20
CA ILE A 159 3.08 8.23 -3.99
C ILE A 159 4.29 8.02 -3.07
N GLU A 160 4.46 8.85 -2.05
CA GLU A 160 5.57 8.74 -1.09
C GLU A 160 5.55 7.37 -0.39
N ILE A 161 4.40 7.00 0.17
CA ILE A 161 4.22 5.72 0.88
C ILE A 161 4.48 4.55 -0.06
N GLY A 162 3.85 4.55 -1.23
CA GLY A 162 3.95 3.43 -2.15
C GLY A 162 5.39 3.28 -2.66
N THR A 163 6.09 4.38 -2.93
CA THR A 163 7.51 4.37 -3.30
C THR A 163 8.38 3.83 -2.17
N ALA A 164 8.11 4.22 -0.92
CA ALA A 164 8.82 3.69 0.24
C ALA A 164 8.60 2.17 0.42
N LEU A 165 7.38 1.68 0.15
CA LEU A 165 7.03 0.26 0.21
C LEU A 165 7.70 -0.57 -0.87
N THR A 166 7.86 -0.02 -2.08
CA THR A 166 8.38 -0.74 -3.27
C THR A 166 9.90 -0.63 -3.42
N ARG A 167 10.56 0.31 -2.73
CA ARG A 167 12.03 0.46 -2.77
C ARG A 167 12.78 -0.86 -2.50
N PRO A 168 13.85 -1.15 -3.27
CA PRO A 168 14.72 -2.30 -3.02
C PRO A 168 15.29 -2.31 -1.59
N TRP A 169 15.50 -3.50 -1.04
CA TRP A 169 15.87 -3.73 0.36
C TRP A 169 17.11 -2.94 0.83
N SER A 170 18.08 -2.66 -0.05
CA SER A 170 19.30 -1.90 0.25
C SER A 170 19.04 -0.47 0.74
N HIS A 171 17.91 0.16 0.38
CA HIS A 171 17.57 1.53 0.79
C HIS A 171 16.55 1.60 1.95
N ARG A 172 15.92 0.48 2.33
CA ARG A 172 14.78 0.44 3.28
C ARG A 172 15.20 0.61 4.75
N MET A 173 16.41 0.20 5.12
CA MET A 173 16.94 0.31 6.50
C MET A 173 17.14 1.76 6.99
N LYS A 174 17.38 2.71 6.07
CA LYS A 174 17.54 4.14 6.42
C LYS A 174 16.20 4.80 6.75
N TRP A 175 15.12 4.40 6.07
CA TRP A 175 13.78 4.97 6.26
C TRP A 175 13.10 4.52 7.57
N VAL A 176 13.17 3.23 7.91
CA VAL A 176 12.60 2.69 9.17
C VAL A 176 13.25 3.33 10.40
N LYS A 177 14.56 3.60 10.36
CA LYS A 177 15.28 4.31 11.43
C LYS A 177 14.90 5.79 11.55
N GLY A 178 14.37 6.41 10.50
CA GLY A 178 13.90 7.80 10.51
C GLY A 178 12.51 7.96 11.13
N MET A 179 11.61 7.01 10.93
CA MET A 179 10.26 7.06 11.50
C MET A 179 10.17 6.67 12.97
N LEU A 180 11.07 5.81 13.46
CA LEU A 180 11.13 5.46 14.90
C LEU A 180 11.73 6.58 15.77
N LYS A 181 12.14 7.70 15.17
CA LYS A 181 12.75 8.87 15.84
C LYS A 181 11.83 10.09 15.90
N LYS A 182 10.58 9.98 15.43
CA LYS A 182 9.52 10.98 15.61
C LYS A 182 8.46 10.38 16.53
#